data_AF-A0AAT9WJJ3-F1
#
_entry.id   AF-A0AAT9WJJ3-F1
#
_cell.length_a   1.000
_cell.length_b   1.000
_cell.length_c   1.000
_cell.angle_alpha   90.00
_cell.angle_beta   90.00
_cell.angle_gamma   90.00
#
_symmetry.space_group_name_H-M   'P 1'
#
loop_
_entity.id
_entity.type
_entity.pdbx_description
1 polymer ?
#
loop_
_entity_poly.entity_id
_entity_poly.type
_entity_poly.pdbx_seq_one_letter_code
_entity_poly.pdbx_strand_id
1 'polypeptide(L)' 'MATIMSLIVYLVIFGLIWWLVSLLPLPAPVAQIVRVLFIILLILIVLSVFGIIPGGYLPRLNF' A
#
# COMPACT_ATOMS: atom_id res chain seq x y z
N MET A 1 -16.21 -13.70 -1.28
CA MET A 1 -16.54 -12.51 -0.46
C MET A 1 -15.41 -12.04 0.47
N ALA A 2 -14.34 -12.81 0.70
CA ALA A 2 -13.25 -12.42 1.60
C ALA A 2 -12.19 -11.48 0.98
N THR A 3 -11.90 -11.59 -0.33
CA THR A 3 -10.76 -10.91 -0.97
C THR A 3 -10.92 -9.39 -1.14
N ILE A 4 -12.14 -8.93 -1.39
CA ILE A 4 -12.44 -7.50 -1.58
C ILE A 4 -12.37 -6.76 -0.24
N MET A 5 -12.86 -7.36 0.84
CA MET A 5 -12.77 -6.79 2.18
C MET A 5 -11.31 -6.66 2.63
N SER A 6 -10.48 -7.69 2.41
CA SER A 6 -9.06 -7.60 2.72
C SER A 6 -8.35 -6.49 1.92
N LEU A 7 -8.68 -6.32 0.63
CA LEU A 7 -8.13 -5.25 -0.20
C LEU A 7 -8.49 -3.86 0.33
N ILE A 8 -9.76 -3.66 0.72
CA ILE A 8 -10.24 -2.40 1.28
C ILE A 8 -9.54 -2.13 2.62
N VAL A 9 -9.43 -3.13 3.50
CA VAL A 9 -8.76 -2.99 4.80
C VAL A 9 -7.29 -2.60 4.62
N TYR A 10 -6.56 -3.20 3.67
CA TYR A 10 -5.18 -2.80 3.38
C TYR A 10 -5.08 -1.36 2.87
N LEU A 11 -5.97 -0.93 1.96
CA LEU A 11 -6.00 0.43 1.45
C LEU A 11 -6.29 1.45 2.56
N VAL A 12 -7.24 1.15 3.45
CA VAL A 12 -7.61 2.03 4.57
C VAL A 12 -6.48 2.12 5.59
N ILE A 13 -5.86 1.00 6.00
CA ILE A 13 -4.73 1.00 6.93
C ILE A 13 -3.56 1.80 6.34
N PHE A 14 -3.24 1.57 5.06
CA PHE A 14 -2.16 2.27 4.38
C PHE A 14 -2.43 3.79 4.29
N GLY A 15 -3.67 4.18 3.96
CA GLY A 15 -4.09 5.57 3.94
C GLY A 15 -4.08 6.24 5.33
N LEU A 16 -4.45 5.52 6.38
CA LEU A 16 -4.41 6.03 7.76
C LEU A 16 -2.97 6.23 8.26
N ILE A 17 -2.07 5.29 7.95
CA ILE A 17 -0.64 5.44 8.27
C ILE A 17 -0.07 6.67 7.56
N TRP A 18 -0.40 6.84 6.28
CA TRP A 18 0.02 8.02 5.51
C TRP A 18 -0.49 9.33 6.10
N TRP A 19 -1.77 9.34 6.48
CA TRP A 19 -2.39 10.50 7.11
C TRP A 19 -1.66 10.86 8.42
N LEU A 20 -1.39 9.89 9.29
CA LEU A 20 -0.63 10.10 10.53
C LEU A 20 0.80 10.59 10.28
N VAL A 21 1.51 10.03 9.29
CA VAL A 21 2.87 10.45 8.96
C VAL A 21 2.91 11.87 8.39
N SER A 22 1.86 12.29 7.68
CA SER A 22 1.76 13.65 7.13
C SER A 22 1.53 14.72 8.20
N LEU A 23 0.97 14.35 9.35
CA LEU A 23 0.75 15.25 10.49
C LEU A 23 2.02 15.49 11.31
N LEU A 24 3.02 14.62 11.19
CA LEU A 24 4.33 14.89 11.76
C LEU A 24 5.02 15.95 10.88
N PRO A 25 5.37 17.13 11.43
CA PRO A 25 6.16 18.13 10.72
C PRO A 25 7.60 17.61 10.55
N LEU A 26 7.77 16.68 9.62
CA LEU A 26 9.07 16.13 9.25
C LEU A 26 9.75 17.16 8.32
N PRO A 27 11.03 17.49 8.56
CA PRO A 27 11.77 18.43 7.73
C PRO A 27 11.75 18.00 6.26
N ALA A 28 11.71 18.98 5.36
CA ALA A 28 11.48 18.81 3.91
C ALA A 28 12.16 17.59 3.25
N PRO A 29 13.42 17.22 3.59
CA PRO A 29 14.05 16.03 3.02
C PRO A 29 13.32 14.72 3.36
N VAL A 30 12.86 14.57 4.60
CA VAL A 30 12.24 13.33 5.08
C VAL A 30 10.80 13.21 4.58
N ALA A 31 10.03 14.30 4.65
CA ALA A 31 8.67 14.32 4.12
C ALA A 31 8.63 13.97 2.62
N GLN A 32 9.62 14.44 1.85
CA GLN A 32 9.74 14.10 0.44
C GLN A 32 10.07 12.62 0.23
N ILE A 33 10.98 12.03 1.01
CA ILE A 33 11.33 10.61 0.94
C ILE A 33 10.10 9.73 1.23
N VAL A 34 9.34 10.03 2.29
CA VAL A 34 8.14 9.24 2.65
C VAL A 34 7.09 9.34 1.53
N ARG A 35 6.92 10.53 0.93
CA ARG A 35 6.00 10.74 -0.21
C ARG A 35 6.38 9.93 -1.44
N VAL A 36 7.66 9.88 -1.76
CA VAL A 36 8.18 9.06 -2.85
C VAL A 36 7.97 7.57 -2.55
N LEU A 37 8.28 7.11 -1.34
CA LEU A 37 8.05 5.72 -0.89
C LEU A 37 6.58 5.30 -0.99
N PHE A 38 5.67 6.16 -0.55
CA PHE A 38 4.24 5.89 -0.59
C PHE A 38 3.71 5.75 -2.01
N ILE A 39 4.14 6.63 -2.91
CA ILE A 39 3.79 6.57 -4.33
C ILE A 39 4.32 5.26 -4.96
N ILE A 40 5.55 4.85 -4.64
CA ILE A 40 6.12 3.58 -5.12
C ILE A 40 5.30 2.38 -4.64
N LEU A 41 4.95 2.34 -3.35
CA LEU A 41 4.10 1.28 -2.77
C LEU A 41 2.72 1.23 -3.42
N LEU A 42 2.09 2.38 -3.66
CA LEU A 42 0.79 2.48 -4.31
C LEU A 42 0.87 1.96 -5.76
N ILE A 43 1.93 2.32 -6.49
CA ILE A 43 2.19 1.79 -7.83
C ILE A 43 2.38 0.27 -7.79
N LEU A 44 3.15 -0.27 -6.83
CA LEU A 44 3.36 -1.71 -6.69
C LEU A 44 2.06 -2.46 -6.37
N ILE A 45 1.21 -1.92 -5.50
CA ILE A 45 -0.10 -2.51 -5.18
C ILE A 45 -0.98 -2.52 -6.43
N VAL A 46 -1.06 -1.41 -7.15
CA VAL A 46 -1.85 -1.31 -8.39
C VAL A 46 -1.32 -2.29 -9.44
N LEU A 47 -0.02 -2.32 -9.70
CA LEU A 47 0.60 -3.25 -10.64
C LEU A 47 0.42 -4.73 -10.22
N SER A 48 0.39 -5.01 -8.92
CA SER A 48 0.11 -6.35 -8.39
C SER A 48 -1.36 -6.75 -8.58
N VAL A 49 -2.31 -5.83 -8.41
CA VAL A 49 -3.73 -6.05 -8.69
C VAL A 49 -3.98 -6.28 -10.19
N PHE A 50 -3.28 -5.55 -11.05
CA PHE A 50 -3.33 -5.76 -12.51
C PHE A 50 -2.52 -6.98 -12.99
N GLY A 51 -1.87 -7.71 -12.09
CA GLY A 51 -1.14 -8.95 -12.40
C GLY A 51 0.17 -8.74 -13.18
N ILE A 52 0.65 -7.49 -13.31
CA ILE A 52 1.89 -7.15 -14.01
C ILE A 52 3.12 -7.52 -13.15
N ILE A 53 2.98 -7.45 -11.83
CA ILE A 53 3.99 -7.91 -10.88
C ILE A 53 3.45 -9.16 -10.18
N PRO A 54 4.13 -10.32 -10.25
CA PRO A 54 3.74 -11.48 -9.49
C PRO A 54 3.90 -11.13 -8.01
N GLY A 55 2.76 -10.86 -7.36
CA GLY A 55 2.69 -10.70 -5.91
C GLY A 55 3.09 -12.03 -5.28
N GLY A 56 4.37 -12.15 -4.90
CA GLY A 56 4.89 -13.31 -4.21
C GLY A 56 4.07 -13.58 -2.95
N TYR A 57 3.55 -14.81 -2.87
CA TYR A 57 2.87 -15.42 -1.72
C TYR A 57 1.47 -14.92 -1.39
N LEU A 58 0.53 -15.08 -2.33
CA LEU A 58 -0.83 -15.43 -1.92
C LEU A 58 -0.94 -16.96 -1.92
N PRO A 59 -1.11 -17.61 -0.75
CA PRO A 59 -1.34 -19.05 -0.70
C PRO A 59 -2.59 -19.36 -1.52
N ARG A 60 -2.45 -20.22 -2.54
CA ARG A 60 -3.60 -20.82 -3.20
C ARG A 60 -4.34 -21.68 -2.17
N LEU A 61 -5.45 -21.17 -1.63
CA LEU A 61 -6.42 -22.00 -0.92
C LEU A 61 -7.07 -22.94 -1.94
N ASN A 62 -6.56 -24.17 -1.96
CA ASN A 62 -7.12 -25.29 -2.69
C ASN A 62 -8.32 -25.81 -1.88
N PHE A 63 -9.53 -25.49 -2.34
CA PHE A 63 -10.74 -26.23 -1.95
C PHE A 63 -10.89 -27.44 -2.86
#